data_AF-A0A7K3YX45-F1
#
_entry.id   AF-A0A7K3YX45-F1
#
_cell.length_a   1.000
_cell.length_b   1.000
_cell.length_c   1.000
_cell.angle_alpha   90.00
_cell.angle_beta   90.00
_cell.angle_gamma   90.00
#
_symmetry.space_group_name_H-M   'P 1'
#
loop_
_entity.id
_entity.type
_entity.pdbx_description
1 polymer ?
#
loop_
_entity_poly.entity_id
_entity_poly.type
_entity_poly.pdbx_seq_one_letter_code
_entity_poly.pdbx_strand_id
1 'polypeptide(L)'
;MLPATTLPITSLTQIPREEPANCTSHFTGSGTPETGSDGRLNCTTFISTGDAVVTLQIAAGTIIDNQGSSTVTEIRIEPANPASIPQVSSDGGALTGYTYRFLPGAISFDPPVLVSFTMKPADWERAGGYGLVLRESTSDGSGWEDLPTSIDAARRTVSAPARHFSYIGLFAPGLVTAAEDTPQTVSDLIHTATAANEDVPLPLSSVIPDKYAPVAAVAAGTALSLVGTMAAVNSVLSRLWERFMELLAKFFSFETTAQLNLREVQKRKILPKDDLHSVMLGLSPRELLVIGTSAVVFAAAFLIRDRFELKIATILIFVCVGGVSTILRDLAQKIVAYRAGYVTEYQFWGLGTATMLCTAWLFGNVFAKPSRTLMRSGTTPSPKESARIKMAGPLMSLLLAILSLFLIPLGGLFVTAGSAGFTMNLIFCVFSLIPIKPNGGVDILAWNKFVWAAVFFPMMALYLFIYLQ
;
A
#
# COMPACT_ATOMS: atom_id res chain seq x y z
N MET A 1 -41.68 -10.95 54.84
CA MET A 1 -41.94 -9.67 54.16
C MET A 1 -41.73 -8.56 55.17
N LEU A 2 -40.94 -7.54 54.85
CA LEU A 2 -40.71 -6.35 55.68
C LEU A 2 -40.77 -5.13 54.75
N PRO A 3 -41.42 -4.01 55.14
CA PRO A 3 -41.56 -2.83 54.30
C PRO A 3 -40.27 -2.01 54.28
N ALA A 4 -39.94 -1.42 53.13
CA ALA A 4 -38.83 -0.48 53.00
C ALA A 4 -39.26 0.92 53.49
N THR A 5 -38.47 1.51 54.39
CA THR A 5 -38.70 2.88 54.89
C THR A 5 -38.14 3.90 53.91
N THR A 6 -38.99 4.73 53.31
CA THR A 6 -38.58 5.86 52.49
C THR A 6 -38.28 7.09 53.36
N LEU A 7 -37.08 7.66 53.20
CA LEU A 7 -36.73 8.99 53.73
C LEU A 7 -36.69 9.99 52.56
N PRO A 8 -37.15 11.23 52.75
CA PRO A 8 -37.13 12.24 51.70
C PRO A 8 -35.70 12.76 51.47
N ILE A 9 -35.31 12.90 50.20
CA ILE A 9 -34.06 13.57 49.83
C ILE A 9 -34.28 15.08 49.95
N THR A 10 -33.49 15.74 50.79
CA THR A 10 -33.50 17.19 50.99
C THR A 10 -33.19 17.91 49.67
N SER A 11 -34.00 18.89 49.31
CA SER A 11 -33.71 19.79 48.18
C SER A 11 -32.44 20.59 48.48
N LEU A 12 -31.36 20.31 47.73
CA LEU A 12 -30.20 21.19 47.70
C LEU A 12 -30.47 22.30 46.68
N THR A 13 -30.54 23.52 47.19
CA THR A 13 -30.81 24.75 46.43
C THR A 13 -29.92 24.84 45.20
N GLN A 14 -30.52 25.00 44.01
CA GLN A 14 -29.77 25.33 42.81
C GLN A 14 -29.14 26.71 43.00
N ILE A 15 -27.80 26.74 43.13
CA ILE A 15 -27.03 27.95 42.90
C ILE A 15 -27.25 28.32 41.43
N PRO A 16 -27.68 29.55 41.08
CA PRO A 16 -27.78 29.96 39.69
C PRO A 16 -26.40 29.93 39.05
N ARG A 17 -26.17 28.95 38.18
CA ARG A 17 -25.00 28.95 37.30
C ARG A 17 -25.36 29.85 36.13
N GLU A 18 -24.88 31.09 36.14
CA GLU A 18 -25.09 32.01 35.03
C GLU A 18 -24.63 31.35 33.73
N GLU A 19 -25.56 31.32 32.77
CA GLU A 19 -25.34 30.80 31.43
C GLU A 19 -24.65 31.90 30.62
N PRO A 20 -23.37 31.75 30.24
CA PRO A 20 -22.65 32.82 29.54
C PRO A 20 -23.32 33.10 28.20
N ALA A 21 -23.56 34.39 27.92
CA ALA A 21 -24.41 34.81 26.82
C ALA A 21 -23.96 34.26 25.46
N ASN A 22 -24.93 33.98 24.59
CA ASN A 22 -24.74 33.45 23.23
C ASN A 22 -24.18 34.51 22.26
N CYS A 23 -23.02 35.09 22.61
CA CYS A 23 -22.32 36.13 21.89
C CYS A 23 -21.02 35.57 21.29
N THR A 24 -20.84 35.74 19.99
CA THR A 24 -19.68 35.24 19.24
C THR A 24 -19.13 36.31 18.31
N SER A 25 -17.80 36.44 18.26
CA SER A 25 -17.08 37.35 17.36
C SER A 25 -16.10 36.58 16.48
N HIS A 26 -15.87 37.06 15.25
CA HIS A 26 -15.00 36.45 14.27
C HIS A 26 -14.05 37.49 13.66
N PHE A 27 -12.75 37.18 13.64
CA PHE A 27 -11.69 38.04 13.12
C PHE A 27 -10.75 37.25 12.19
N THR A 28 -10.05 37.95 11.29
CA THR A 28 -9.15 37.35 10.30
C THR A 28 -7.78 38.02 10.30
N GLY A 29 -6.72 37.24 10.48
CA GLY A 29 -5.33 37.70 10.57
C GLY A 29 -4.98 38.24 11.97
N SER A 30 -5.72 39.25 12.42
CA SER A 30 -5.69 39.73 13.80
C SER A 30 -7.05 40.17 14.31
N GLY A 31 -7.20 40.25 15.63
CA GLY A 31 -8.41 40.69 16.30
C GLY A 31 -8.12 41.29 17.66
N THR A 32 -9.03 42.16 18.12
CA THR A 32 -9.01 42.76 19.46
C THR A 32 -10.20 42.21 20.25
N PRO A 33 -10.03 41.10 21.00
CA PRO A 33 -11.09 40.57 21.87
C PRO A 33 -11.61 41.63 22.86
N GLU A 34 -12.92 41.65 23.11
CA GLU A 34 -13.55 42.60 24.04
C GLU A 34 -13.64 42.02 25.46
N THR A 35 -12.81 42.50 26.38
CA THR A 35 -12.90 42.13 27.81
C THR A 35 -13.78 43.08 28.62
N GLY A 36 -14.41 42.55 29.66
CA GLY A 36 -15.01 43.31 30.75
C GLY A 36 -13.97 44.00 31.63
N SER A 37 -14.45 44.84 32.56
CA SER A 37 -13.61 45.56 33.53
C SER A 37 -12.94 44.66 34.59
N ASP A 38 -13.25 43.36 34.58
CA ASP A 38 -12.65 42.30 35.40
C ASP A 38 -11.56 41.50 34.66
N GLY A 39 -11.26 41.84 33.40
CA GLY A 39 -10.28 41.15 32.56
C GLY A 39 -10.78 39.84 31.92
N ARG A 40 -12.07 39.51 32.04
CA ARG A 40 -12.69 38.36 31.35
C ARG A 40 -13.20 38.74 29.97
N LEU A 41 -13.10 37.82 29.03
CA LEU A 41 -13.64 37.99 27.68
C LEU A 41 -15.18 37.96 27.67
N ASN A 42 -15.83 39.00 27.10
CA ASN A 42 -17.30 39.13 27.10
C ASN A 42 -18.01 38.11 26.17
N CYS A 43 -17.40 37.79 25.03
CA CYS A 43 -18.00 37.02 23.94
C CYS A 43 -17.01 35.99 23.40
N THR A 44 -17.46 34.81 22.97
CA THR A 44 -16.55 33.80 22.40
C THR A 44 -15.90 34.34 21.13
N THR A 45 -14.58 34.39 21.08
CA THR A 45 -13.82 35.03 20.00
C THR A 45 -13.08 33.99 19.17
N PHE A 46 -13.35 33.98 17.86
CA PHE A 46 -12.63 33.20 16.87
C PHE A 46 -11.68 34.11 16.09
N ILE A 47 -10.42 33.73 15.97
CA ILE A 47 -9.41 34.42 15.14
C ILE A 47 -8.81 33.40 14.18
N SER A 48 -9.07 33.56 12.88
CA SER A 48 -8.55 32.68 11.82
C SER A 48 -7.43 33.36 11.03
N THR A 49 -6.45 32.60 10.55
CA THR A 49 -5.41 33.12 9.64
C THR A 49 -5.99 33.42 8.25
N GLY A 50 -5.36 34.34 7.50
CA GLY A 50 -5.83 34.76 6.17
C GLY A 50 -5.78 33.66 5.09
N ASP A 51 -5.07 32.56 5.35
CA ASP A 51 -5.04 31.33 4.54
C ASP A 51 -6.06 30.27 5.01
N ALA A 52 -6.88 30.59 6.02
CA ALA A 52 -7.85 29.72 6.70
C ALA A 52 -7.28 28.42 7.30
N VAL A 53 -5.96 28.35 7.51
CA VAL A 53 -5.29 27.15 8.05
C VAL A 53 -5.41 27.04 9.56
N VAL A 54 -5.14 28.12 10.30
CA VAL A 54 -5.21 28.13 11.77
C VAL A 54 -6.44 28.90 12.21
N THR A 55 -7.14 28.39 13.22
CA THR A 55 -8.20 29.09 13.94
C THR A 55 -7.98 28.92 15.45
N LEU A 56 -7.88 30.06 16.13
CA LEU A 56 -7.87 30.19 17.57
C LEU A 56 -9.31 30.43 18.06
N GLN A 57 -9.73 29.74 19.11
CA GLN A 57 -10.99 29.97 19.81
C GLN A 57 -10.71 30.31 21.28
N ILE A 58 -11.15 31.50 21.70
CA ILE A 58 -11.11 31.98 23.08
C ILE A 58 -12.56 31.98 23.60
N ALA A 59 -12.85 31.25 24.68
CA ALA A 59 -14.20 31.14 25.21
C ALA A 59 -14.61 32.39 26.00
N ALA A 60 -15.90 32.76 25.96
CA ALA A 60 -16.46 33.76 26.87
C ALA A 60 -16.16 33.40 28.34
N GLY A 61 -15.80 34.39 29.15
CA GLY A 61 -15.37 34.23 30.55
C GLY A 61 -13.88 33.93 30.74
N THR A 62 -13.11 33.67 29.68
CA THR A 62 -11.64 33.46 29.76
C THR A 62 -10.93 34.73 30.23
N ILE A 63 -10.06 34.59 31.22
CA ILE A 63 -9.17 35.67 31.68
C ILE A 63 -7.97 35.74 30.73
N ILE A 64 -7.60 36.95 30.33
CA ILE A 64 -6.44 37.21 29.46
C ILE A 64 -5.46 38.10 30.24
N ASP A 65 -4.34 37.55 30.71
CA ASP A 65 -3.31 38.33 31.41
C ASP A 65 -2.12 38.62 30.49
N ASN A 66 -1.84 39.90 30.27
CA ASN A 66 -0.66 40.41 29.58
C ASN A 66 0.24 41.16 30.58
N GLN A 67 0.92 40.40 31.45
CA GLN A 67 1.84 40.87 32.49
C GLN A 67 1.27 42.00 33.38
N GLY A 68 0.02 41.84 33.82
CA GLY A 68 -0.68 42.79 34.69
C GLY A 68 -1.38 43.95 33.97
N SER A 69 -1.39 43.99 32.64
CA SER A 69 -2.21 44.92 31.86
C SER A 69 -3.57 44.31 31.52
N SER A 70 -4.65 44.94 31.98
CA SER A 70 -6.04 44.51 31.72
C SER A 70 -6.62 45.00 30.39
N THR A 71 -5.88 45.78 29.61
CA THR A 71 -6.26 46.21 28.26
C THR A 71 -5.80 45.21 27.21
N VAL A 72 -6.75 44.62 26.49
CA VAL A 72 -6.46 43.60 25.46
C VAL A 72 -5.60 44.19 24.35
N THR A 73 -4.44 43.56 24.16
CA THR A 73 -3.53 43.83 23.04
C THR A 73 -4.01 43.05 21.81
N GLU A 74 -3.83 43.61 20.62
CA GLU A 74 -4.17 42.97 19.34
C GLU A 74 -3.58 41.54 19.28
N ILE A 75 -4.44 40.52 19.27
CA ILE A 75 -4.04 39.14 19.09
C ILE A 75 -3.86 38.89 17.60
N ARG A 76 -2.71 38.35 17.22
CA ARG A 76 -2.34 38.12 15.83
C ARG A 76 -1.68 36.75 15.64
N ILE A 77 -1.97 36.12 14.51
CA ILE A 77 -1.42 34.81 14.13
C ILE A 77 -0.74 34.96 12.76
N GLU A 78 0.58 34.79 12.72
CA GLU A 78 1.39 34.96 11.50
C GLU A 78 2.12 33.65 11.14
N PRO A 79 2.27 33.28 9.86
CA PRO A 79 3.13 32.16 9.46
C PRO A 79 4.58 32.41 9.90
N ALA A 80 5.22 31.39 10.49
CA ALA A 80 6.59 31.53 10.97
C ALA A 80 7.59 31.57 9.79
N ASN A 81 8.49 32.56 9.78
CA ASN A 81 9.62 32.58 8.85
C ASN A 81 10.57 31.42 9.18
N PRO A 82 10.93 30.53 8.22
CA PRO A 82 11.84 29.41 8.43
C PRO A 82 13.16 29.75 9.14
N ALA A 83 13.72 30.94 8.93
CA ALA A 83 14.94 31.40 9.59
C ALA A 83 14.74 31.82 11.08
N SER A 84 13.50 31.81 11.58
CA SER A 84 13.13 32.19 12.95
C SER A 84 12.42 31.06 13.72
N ILE A 85 12.43 29.84 13.19
CA ILE A 85 11.84 28.67 13.85
C ILE A 85 12.86 28.09 14.84
N PRO A 86 12.47 27.82 16.11
CA PRO A 86 13.32 27.15 17.10
C PRO A 86 13.83 25.80 16.59
N GLN A 87 15.09 25.48 16.87
CA GLN A 87 15.74 24.25 16.38
C GLN A 87 14.98 23.01 16.85
N VAL A 88 14.76 22.07 15.93
CA VAL A 88 14.09 20.80 16.22
C VAL A 88 15.17 19.77 16.57
N SER A 89 15.10 19.20 17.77
CA SER A 89 15.95 18.08 18.17
C SER A 89 15.61 16.82 17.36
N SER A 90 16.62 16.01 17.04
CA SER A 90 16.53 14.85 16.14
C SER A 90 15.46 13.82 16.52
N ASP A 91 15.16 13.73 17.81
CA ASP A 91 14.47 12.57 18.40
C ASP A 91 12.94 12.76 18.43
N GLY A 92 12.44 13.94 18.04
CA GLY A 92 11.02 14.32 18.22
C GLY A 92 10.07 13.98 17.07
N GLY A 93 10.55 13.54 15.90
CA GLY A 93 9.78 13.64 14.66
C GLY A 93 9.73 15.07 14.11
N ALA A 94 9.15 15.28 12.93
CA ALA A 94 9.50 16.44 12.11
C ALA A 94 8.38 17.43 11.80
N LEU A 95 8.80 18.66 11.54
CA LEU A 95 7.96 19.81 11.25
C LEU A 95 7.28 19.65 9.88
N THR A 96 5.94 19.63 9.86
CA THR A 96 5.13 19.45 8.63
C THR A 96 5.13 20.65 7.67
N GLY A 97 5.89 21.71 7.97
CA GLY A 97 5.81 23.02 7.30
C GLY A 97 4.67 23.91 7.82
N TYR A 98 3.77 23.38 8.65
CA TYR A 98 2.73 24.14 9.32
C TYR A 98 3.27 24.66 10.66
N THR A 99 3.65 25.94 10.71
CA THR A 99 4.19 26.58 11.92
C THR A 99 3.80 28.04 11.94
N TYR A 100 3.20 28.48 13.05
CA TYR A 100 2.64 29.82 13.20
C TYR A 100 3.13 30.45 14.51
N ARG A 101 3.39 31.75 14.44
CA ARG A 101 3.74 32.57 15.58
C ARG A 101 2.49 33.26 16.10
N PHE A 102 2.23 33.11 17.39
CA PHE A 102 1.13 33.77 18.08
C PHE A 102 1.69 35.00 18.81
N LEU A 103 0.99 36.12 18.69
CA LEU A 103 1.38 37.41 19.24
C LEU A 103 0.23 38.01 20.07
N PRO A 104 0.51 38.66 21.22
CA PRO A 104 1.83 38.85 21.83
C PRO A 104 2.35 37.59 22.55
N GLY A 105 3.65 37.28 22.36
CA GLY A 105 4.27 36.03 22.81
C GLY A 105 4.66 35.97 24.30
N ALA A 106 3.84 36.55 25.18
CA ALA A 106 4.07 36.61 26.63
C ALA A 106 2.76 36.66 27.46
N ILE A 107 1.65 36.35 26.81
CA ILE A 107 0.28 36.40 27.37
C ILE A 107 -0.10 35.04 28.00
N SER A 108 -1.07 35.01 28.90
CA SER A 108 -1.60 33.77 29.46
C SER A 108 -3.13 33.73 29.54
N PHE A 109 -3.68 32.51 29.50
CA PHE A 109 -5.12 32.24 29.44
C PHE A 109 -5.57 31.27 30.53
N ASP A 110 -6.67 31.60 31.21
CA ASP A 110 -7.40 30.65 32.06
C ASP A 110 -8.94 30.81 31.89
N PRO A 111 -9.67 29.75 31.49
CA PRO A 111 -9.17 28.43 31.07
C PRO A 111 -8.35 28.48 29.75
N PRO A 112 -7.67 27.38 29.37
CA PRO A 112 -6.92 27.28 28.12
C PRO A 112 -7.75 27.61 26.87
N VAL A 113 -7.10 28.20 25.88
CA VAL A 113 -7.70 28.54 24.57
C VAL A 113 -7.48 27.42 23.57
N LEU A 114 -8.45 27.16 22.69
CA LEU A 114 -8.37 26.06 21.74
C LEU A 114 -7.74 26.54 20.43
N VAL A 115 -6.55 26.02 20.12
CA VAL A 115 -5.88 26.25 18.84
C VAL A 115 -6.19 25.08 17.90
N SER A 116 -6.61 25.36 16.67
CA SER A 116 -7.00 24.36 15.68
C SER A 116 -6.34 24.60 14.32
N PHE A 117 -5.64 23.60 13.81
CA PHE A 117 -4.97 23.57 12.51
C PHE A 117 -5.78 22.70 11.54
N THR A 118 -6.40 23.32 10.54
CA THR A 118 -7.11 22.61 9.45
C THR A 118 -6.17 22.44 8.27
N MET A 119 -5.72 21.21 8.03
CA MET A 119 -4.75 20.92 6.96
C MET A 119 -5.40 20.90 5.58
N LYS A 120 -4.62 21.33 4.57
CA LYS A 120 -4.98 21.11 3.16
C LYS A 120 -4.96 19.60 2.88
N PRO A 121 -5.90 19.05 2.09
CA PRO A 121 -5.99 17.61 1.86
C PRO A 121 -4.67 16.98 1.40
N ALA A 122 -3.97 17.58 0.43
CA ALA A 122 -2.71 17.05 -0.09
C ALA A 122 -1.55 16.99 0.94
N ASP A 123 -1.65 17.71 2.05
CA ASP A 123 -0.68 17.68 3.15
C ASP A 123 -1.14 16.73 4.28
N TRP A 124 -2.44 16.66 4.54
CA TRP A 124 -3.05 15.67 5.44
C TRP A 124 -2.72 14.23 5.00
N GLU A 125 -2.96 13.90 3.73
CA GLU A 125 -2.62 12.58 3.16
C GLU A 125 -1.11 12.28 3.22
N ARG A 126 -0.25 13.32 3.14
CA ARG A 126 1.21 13.18 3.21
C ARG A 126 1.71 12.95 4.65
N ALA A 127 1.02 13.52 5.63
CA ALA A 127 1.34 13.36 7.04
C ALA A 127 0.67 12.12 7.68
N GLY A 128 -0.04 11.30 6.89
CA GLY A 128 -0.63 10.03 7.32
C GLY A 128 -1.88 10.13 8.19
N GLY A 129 -2.32 11.34 8.58
CA GLY A 129 -3.54 11.59 9.38
C GLY A 129 -3.53 11.10 10.84
N TYR A 130 -2.65 10.15 11.19
CA TYR A 130 -2.53 9.54 12.52
C TYR A 130 -1.17 9.87 13.15
N GLY A 131 -1.17 10.11 14.47
CA GLY A 131 0.06 10.48 15.21
C GLY A 131 0.54 11.92 15.02
N LEU A 132 -0.26 12.78 14.37
CA LEU A 132 -0.01 14.22 14.32
C LEU A 132 -0.05 14.85 15.71
N VAL A 133 0.98 15.60 16.08
CA VAL A 133 1.09 16.28 17.39
C VAL A 133 1.32 17.78 17.18
N LEU A 134 0.55 18.61 17.86
CA LEU A 134 0.86 20.03 18.00
C LEU A 134 1.87 20.22 19.13
N ARG A 135 2.91 20.99 18.88
CA ARG A 135 3.90 21.39 19.88
C ARG A 135 3.96 22.88 20.05
N GLU A 136 4.22 23.31 21.28
CA GLU A 136 4.56 24.68 21.61
C GLU A 136 6.09 24.81 21.81
N SER A 137 6.68 25.94 21.41
CA SER A 137 8.08 26.26 21.71
C SER A 137 8.25 26.56 23.20
N THR A 138 9.30 26.03 23.81
CA THR A 138 9.68 26.46 25.17
C THR A 138 10.05 27.94 25.18
N SER A 139 9.83 28.62 26.31
CA SER A 139 9.98 30.08 26.45
C SER A 139 11.42 30.59 26.43
N ASP A 140 12.39 29.68 26.56
CA ASP A 140 13.82 29.90 26.34
C ASP A 140 14.27 29.67 24.88
N GLY A 141 13.37 29.16 24.03
CA GLY A 141 13.65 28.80 22.63
C GLY A 141 14.58 27.59 22.44
N SER A 142 14.83 26.79 23.48
CA SER A 142 15.77 25.66 23.42
C SER A 142 15.15 24.36 22.87
N GLY A 143 13.82 24.25 22.85
CA GLY A 143 13.12 23.07 22.34
C GLY A 143 11.61 23.26 22.15
N TRP A 144 10.92 22.13 22.09
CA TRP A 144 9.49 22.02 21.81
C TRP A 144 8.82 21.04 22.78
N GLU A 145 7.64 21.39 23.30
CA GLU A 145 6.84 20.59 24.24
C GLU A 145 5.55 20.08 23.58
N ASP A 146 5.17 18.82 23.85
CA ASP A 146 3.97 18.18 23.30
C ASP A 146 2.68 18.74 23.93
N LEU A 147 1.82 19.38 23.13
CA LEU A 147 0.48 19.77 23.59
C LEU A 147 -0.47 18.55 23.54
N PRO A 148 -1.43 18.42 24.48
CA PRO A 148 -2.40 17.32 24.49
C PRO A 148 -3.35 17.43 23.29
N THR A 149 -2.97 16.74 22.21
CA THR A 149 -3.51 16.93 20.87
C THR A 149 -4.70 16.01 20.60
N SER A 150 -5.76 16.58 20.04
CA SER A 150 -6.94 15.89 19.53
C SER A 150 -7.00 15.98 18.01
N ILE A 151 -7.44 14.90 17.34
CA ILE A 151 -7.41 14.76 15.88
C ILE A 151 -8.83 14.48 15.36
N ASP A 152 -9.41 15.43 14.63
CA ASP A 152 -10.65 15.23 13.87
C ASP A 152 -10.30 14.90 12.41
N ALA A 153 -10.22 13.60 12.11
CA ALA A 153 -9.92 13.10 10.78
C ALA A 153 -11.04 13.39 9.74
N ALA A 154 -12.29 13.60 10.18
CA ALA A 154 -13.39 13.91 9.27
C ALA A 154 -13.34 15.38 8.79
N ARG A 155 -12.83 16.28 9.63
CA ARG A 155 -12.61 17.70 9.30
C ARG A 155 -11.19 17.98 8.79
N ARG A 156 -10.24 17.05 9.02
CA ARG A 156 -8.78 17.21 8.85
C ARG A 156 -8.23 18.32 9.75
N THR A 157 -8.76 18.39 10.97
CA THR A 157 -8.43 19.42 11.95
C THR A 157 -7.70 18.79 13.13
N VAL A 158 -6.51 19.30 13.43
CA VAL A 158 -5.73 18.96 14.62
C VAL A 158 -5.89 20.08 15.62
N SER A 159 -6.34 19.78 16.84
CA SER A 159 -6.68 20.79 17.85
C SER A 159 -6.00 20.49 19.19
N ALA A 160 -5.48 21.52 19.85
CA ALA A 160 -4.89 21.41 21.18
C ALA A 160 -5.21 22.64 22.05
N PRO A 161 -5.35 22.49 23.38
CA PRO A 161 -5.49 23.61 24.30
C PRO A 161 -4.12 24.24 24.57
N ALA A 162 -3.99 25.54 24.33
CA ALA A 162 -2.82 26.34 24.68
C ALA A 162 -3.11 27.20 25.92
N ARG A 163 -2.11 27.40 26.78
CA ARG A 163 -2.18 28.33 27.94
C ARG A 163 -1.41 29.62 27.72
N HIS A 164 -0.49 29.62 26.77
CA HIS A 164 0.40 30.73 26.42
C HIS A 164 0.39 30.94 24.91
N PHE A 165 1.07 32.00 24.45
CA PHE A 165 1.37 32.20 23.04
C PHE A 165 2.88 32.23 22.83
N SER A 166 3.34 31.46 21.85
CA SER A 166 4.72 31.47 21.37
C SER A 166 4.76 31.04 19.89
N TYR A 167 5.57 30.04 19.53
CA TYR A 167 5.48 29.35 18.25
C TYR A 167 4.74 28.03 18.46
N ILE A 168 3.70 27.77 17.66
CA ILE A 168 3.03 26.47 17.63
C ILE A 168 3.28 25.82 16.26
N GLY A 169 3.81 24.61 16.29
CA GLY A 169 4.18 23.83 15.12
C GLY A 169 3.42 22.50 15.10
N LEU A 170 3.03 22.06 13.90
CA LEU A 170 2.45 20.73 13.70
C LEU A 170 3.55 19.75 13.29
N PHE A 171 3.72 18.69 14.07
CA PHE A 171 4.74 17.66 13.90
C PHE A 171 4.11 16.34 13.44
N ALA A 172 4.82 15.62 12.57
CA ALA A 172 4.47 14.28 12.13
C ALA A 172 5.56 13.26 12.54
N PRO A 173 5.19 12.02 12.92
CA PRO A 173 6.17 10.97 13.19
C PRO A 173 6.96 10.60 11.93
N GLY A 174 8.26 10.32 12.07
CA GLY A 174 9.04 9.58 11.06
C GLY A 174 9.63 10.35 9.88
N LEU A 175 9.37 11.66 9.70
CA LEU A 175 9.98 12.46 8.62
C LEU A 175 11.42 12.91 8.96
N VAL A 176 12.36 11.96 9.08
CA VAL A 176 13.77 12.23 9.38
C VAL A 176 14.36 13.27 8.42
N THR A 177 14.87 14.38 8.95
CA THR A 177 15.58 15.39 8.16
C THR A 177 16.85 14.82 7.57
N ALA A 178 17.01 14.95 6.25
CA ALA A 178 18.17 14.43 5.54
C ALA A 178 19.47 15.13 5.99
N ALA A 179 20.32 14.37 6.68
CA ALA A 179 21.74 14.65 6.87
C ALA A 179 22.57 13.64 6.06
N GLU A 180 23.81 13.98 5.73
CA GLU A 180 24.51 13.40 4.58
C GLU A 180 25.13 12.00 4.80
N ASP A 181 24.98 11.18 3.76
CA ASP A 181 25.87 10.12 3.27
C ASP A 181 26.42 9.04 4.24
N THR A 182 25.85 7.84 4.15
CA THR A 182 26.63 6.60 3.93
C THR A 182 25.71 5.47 3.44
N PRO A 183 26.21 4.44 2.71
CA PRO A 183 25.36 3.56 1.92
C PRO A 183 24.71 2.44 2.75
N GLN A 184 23.39 2.53 2.96
CA GLN A 184 22.59 1.42 3.46
C GLN A 184 22.38 0.32 2.40
N THR A 185 22.14 -0.90 2.87
CA THR A 185 22.03 -2.09 2.04
C THR A 185 20.72 -2.15 1.26
N VAL A 186 20.75 -2.77 0.07
CA VAL A 186 19.57 -2.94 -0.81
C VAL A 186 18.39 -3.64 -0.09
N SER A 187 18.68 -4.46 0.92
CA SER A 187 17.68 -5.11 1.79
C SER A 187 16.79 -4.11 2.54
N ASP A 188 17.35 -3.00 3.03
CA ASP A 188 16.63 -2.03 3.85
C ASP A 188 15.63 -1.23 3.01
N LEU A 189 16.06 -0.81 1.81
CA LEU A 189 15.19 -0.18 0.80
C LEU A 189 14.03 -1.08 0.35
N ILE A 190 14.19 -2.41 0.40
CA ILE A 190 13.10 -3.36 0.09
C ILE A 190 12.10 -3.45 1.26
N HIS A 191 12.58 -3.44 2.51
CA HIS A 191 11.73 -3.41 3.70
C HIS A 191 10.91 -2.11 3.79
N THR A 192 11.56 -0.94 3.73
CA THR A 192 10.86 0.36 3.84
C THR A 192 9.85 0.59 2.71
N ALA A 193 10.07 0.02 1.52
CA ALA A 193 9.14 0.11 0.39
C ALA A 193 7.95 -0.87 0.48
N THR A 194 7.93 -1.80 1.44
CA THR A 194 6.90 -2.87 1.54
C THR A 194 5.99 -2.73 2.76
N ALA A 195 6.40 -1.97 3.78
CA ALA A 195 5.66 -1.79 5.05
C ALA A 195 4.38 -0.91 4.97
N ALA A 196 4.02 -0.38 3.80
CA ALA A 196 2.94 0.59 3.66
C ALA A 196 1.67 -0.01 3.00
N ASN A 197 0.97 -0.95 3.67
CA ASN A 197 -0.39 -1.41 3.29
C ASN A 197 -1.13 -2.26 4.37
N GLU A 198 -1.06 -1.93 5.67
CA GLU A 198 -1.68 -2.77 6.74
C GLU A 198 -3.20 -2.63 6.90
N ASP A 199 -3.79 -1.44 6.79
CA ASP A 199 -5.16 -1.14 7.26
C ASP A 199 -6.33 -1.60 6.36
N VAL A 200 -6.18 -2.70 5.62
CA VAL A 200 -7.33 -3.46 5.10
C VAL A 200 -7.05 -4.95 5.28
N PRO A 201 -7.78 -5.70 6.14
CA PRO A 201 -7.55 -7.13 6.30
C PRO A 201 -7.78 -7.89 4.97
N LEU A 202 -6.98 -8.92 4.72
CA LEU A 202 -7.23 -9.84 3.60
C LEU A 202 -8.47 -10.69 3.89
N PRO A 203 -9.21 -11.17 2.87
CA PRO A 203 -10.37 -12.05 3.06
C PRO A 203 -10.08 -13.32 3.87
N LEU A 204 -8.80 -13.71 3.97
CA LEU A 204 -8.34 -14.88 4.74
C LEU A 204 -7.33 -14.54 5.86
N SER A 205 -7.01 -13.28 6.16
CA SER A 205 -6.07 -12.97 7.28
C SER A 205 -6.61 -13.44 8.64
N SER A 206 -7.93 -13.47 8.79
CA SER A 206 -8.65 -14.06 9.94
C SER A 206 -8.52 -15.57 10.10
N VAL A 207 -7.99 -16.28 9.09
CA VAL A 207 -7.82 -17.75 9.07
C VAL A 207 -6.34 -18.15 8.90
N ILE A 208 -5.56 -17.33 8.18
CA ILE A 208 -4.15 -17.55 7.86
C ILE A 208 -3.42 -16.23 8.14
N PRO A 209 -2.59 -16.14 9.19
CA PRO A 209 -1.82 -14.94 9.48
C PRO A 209 -0.99 -14.49 8.26
N ASP A 210 -0.87 -13.18 8.05
CA ASP A 210 -0.37 -12.61 6.79
C ASP A 210 1.06 -13.05 6.46
N LYS A 211 1.92 -13.26 7.47
CA LYS A 211 3.23 -13.93 7.38
C LYS A 211 3.22 -15.36 6.81
N TYR A 212 2.05 -15.94 6.51
CA TYR A 212 1.88 -17.22 5.82
C TYR A 212 0.97 -17.13 4.58
N ALA A 213 0.36 -15.96 4.31
CA ALA A 213 -0.40 -15.69 3.10
C ALA A 213 0.39 -15.99 1.79
N PRO A 214 1.72 -15.75 1.67
CA PRO A 214 2.47 -16.15 0.48
C PRO A 214 2.53 -17.65 0.28
N VAL A 215 2.71 -18.42 1.36
CA VAL A 215 2.73 -19.89 1.32
C VAL A 215 1.34 -20.42 0.95
N ALA A 216 0.29 -19.79 1.47
CA ALA A 216 -1.09 -20.10 1.11
C ALA A 216 -1.42 -19.74 -0.35
N ALA A 217 -0.90 -18.63 -0.87
CA ALA A 217 -1.00 -18.25 -2.29
C ALA A 217 -0.28 -19.26 -3.19
N VAL A 218 0.94 -19.68 -2.80
CA VAL A 218 1.69 -20.74 -3.50
C VAL A 218 0.92 -22.06 -3.48
N ALA A 219 0.39 -22.47 -2.33
CA ALA A 219 -0.41 -23.68 -2.19
C ALA A 219 -1.71 -23.63 -3.02
N ALA A 220 -2.43 -22.51 -2.99
CA ALA A 220 -3.64 -22.31 -3.77
C ALA A 220 -3.36 -22.28 -5.28
N GLY A 221 -2.34 -21.55 -5.74
CA GLY A 221 -2.01 -21.45 -7.17
C GLY A 221 -1.34 -22.68 -7.76
N THR A 222 -0.57 -23.43 -6.95
CA THR A 222 -0.11 -24.77 -7.33
C THR A 222 -1.28 -25.75 -7.38
N ALA A 223 -2.20 -25.74 -6.42
CA ALA A 223 -3.41 -26.57 -6.42
C ALA A 223 -4.34 -26.27 -7.60
N LEU A 224 -4.61 -25.00 -7.90
CA LEU A 224 -5.41 -24.59 -9.06
C LEU A 224 -4.75 -24.96 -10.39
N SER A 225 -3.41 -24.99 -10.45
CA SER A 225 -2.68 -25.57 -11.58
C SER A 225 -2.79 -27.10 -11.63
N LEU A 226 -2.74 -27.78 -10.48
CA LEU A 226 -2.88 -29.24 -10.31
C LEU A 226 -4.27 -29.76 -10.67
N VAL A 227 -5.33 -28.99 -10.40
CA VAL A 227 -6.69 -29.24 -10.91
C VAL A 227 -6.73 -29.22 -12.45
N GLY A 228 -5.76 -28.58 -13.10
CA GLY A 228 -5.52 -28.67 -14.54
C GLY A 228 -4.96 -30.03 -15.00
N THR A 229 -4.12 -30.71 -14.19
CA THR A 229 -3.59 -32.06 -14.45
C THR A 229 -3.10 -32.78 -13.19
N MET A 230 -3.76 -33.87 -12.77
CA MET A 230 -3.07 -35.12 -12.39
C MET A 230 -3.99 -36.33 -12.08
N ALA A 231 -3.43 -37.52 -12.31
CA ALA A 231 -3.78 -38.77 -11.64
C ALA A 231 -2.46 -39.50 -11.30
N ALA A 232 -2.40 -40.16 -10.12
CA ALA A 232 -1.22 -40.83 -9.52
C ALA A 232 -0.05 -39.86 -9.13
N VAL A 233 0.79 -40.00 -8.08
CA VAL A 233 1.36 -41.09 -7.22
C VAL A 233 1.84 -40.44 -5.87
N ASN A 234 1.81 -40.94 -4.61
CA ASN A 234 1.28 -42.13 -3.91
C ASN A 234 1.05 -41.88 -2.38
N SER A 235 0.43 -42.86 -1.70
CA SER A 235 0.35 -43.30 -0.27
C SER A 235 0.76 -42.46 0.96
N VAL A 236 1.63 -41.45 0.87
CA VAL A 236 1.90 -40.49 1.98
C VAL A 236 1.28 -39.14 1.66
N LEU A 237 1.46 -38.68 0.41
CA LEU A 237 0.74 -37.53 -0.11
C LEU A 237 -0.77 -37.78 -0.06
N SER A 238 -1.23 -39.02 -0.29
CA SER A 238 -2.67 -39.35 -0.33
C SER A 238 -3.43 -38.96 0.94
N ARG A 239 -2.87 -39.12 2.14
CA ARG A 239 -3.58 -38.85 3.41
C ARG A 239 -3.75 -37.36 3.70
N LEU A 240 -2.81 -36.55 3.22
CA LEU A 240 -2.90 -35.08 3.24
C LEU A 240 -3.82 -34.60 2.10
N TRP A 241 -3.70 -35.24 0.93
CA TRP A 241 -4.52 -35.01 -0.25
C TRP A 241 -5.99 -35.32 -0.01
N GLU A 242 -6.36 -36.36 0.74
CA GLU A 242 -7.75 -36.67 1.10
C GLU A 242 -8.38 -35.52 1.89
N ARG A 243 -7.73 -35.04 2.97
CA ARG A 243 -8.20 -33.89 3.76
C ARG A 243 -8.22 -32.59 2.95
N PHE A 244 -7.21 -32.38 2.11
CA PHE A 244 -7.12 -31.22 1.23
C PHE A 244 -8.23 -31.23 0.17
N MET A 245 -8.48 -32.38 -0.45
CA MET A 245 -9.54 -32.58 -1.43
C MET A 245 -10.93 -32.55 -0.80
N GLU A 246 -11.09 -32.87 0.49
CA GLU A 246 -12.37 -32.68 1.19
C GLU A 246 -12.69 -31.19 1.40
N LEU A 247 -11.68 -30.38 1.77
CA LEU A 247 -11.77 -28.91 1.80
C LEU A 247 -12.01 -28.34 0.39
N LEU A 248 -11.25 -28.81 -0.59
CA LEU A 248 -11.32 -28.35 -1.98
C LEU A 248 -12.64 -28.77 -2.64
N ALA A 249 -13.21 -29.93 -2.31
CA ALA A 249 -14.54 -30.35 -2.75
C ALA A 249 -15.65 -29.52 -2.12
N LYS A 250 -15.55 -29.14 -0.84
CA LYS A 250 -16.49 -28.18 -0.21
C LYS A 250 -16.42 -26.80 -0.87
N PHE A 251 -15.24 -26.38 -1.33
CA PHE A 251 -15.05 -25.12 -2.07
C PHE A 251 -15.48 -25.19 -3.55
N PHE A 252 -15.24 -26.32 -4.22
CA PHE A 252 -15.63 -26.59 -5.61
C PHE A 252 -16.96 -27.34 -5.75
N SER A 253 -17.82 -27.31 -4.71
CA SER A 253 -19.18 -27.87 -4.72
C SER A 253 -20.17 -27.11 -5.62
N PHE A 254 -19.66 -26.51 -6.70
CA PHE A 254 -20.39 -25.80 -7.76
C PHE A 254 -20.06 -26.38 -9.15
N GLU A 255 -19.89 -27.70 -9.22
CA GLU A 255 -20.21 -28.61 -10.35
C GLU A 255 -19.85 -28.14 -11.78
N THR A 256 -18.67 -27.53 -11.99
CA THR A 256 -18.34 -26.92 -13.30
C THR A 256 -16.90 -27.09 -13.80
N THR A 257 -15.89 -27.23 -12.94
CA THR A 257 -14.47 -27.06 -13.32
C THR A 257 -13.96 -28.07 -14.36
N ALA A 258 -14.26 -29.36 -14.20
CA ALA A 258 -13.81 -30.40 -15.12
C ALA A 258 -14.48 -30.29 -16.51
N GLN A 259 -15.78 -29.96 -16.55
CA GLN A 259 -16.51 -29.86 -17.81
C GLN A 259 -16.15 -28.58 -18.59
N LEU A 260 -15.85 -27.46 -17.92
CA LEU A 260 -15.48 -26.22 -18.62
C LEU A 260 -14.20 -26.37 -19.44
N ASN A 261 -13.13 -26.92 -18.86
CA ASN A 261 -11.83 -27.05 -19.53
C ASN A 261 -11.92 -27.97 -20.77
N LEU A 262 -12.62 -29.11 -20.67
CA LEU A 262 -12.83 -30.02 -21.80
C LEU A 262 -13.83 -29.48 -22.84
N ARG A 263 -14.94 -28.84 -22.41
CA ARG A 263 -15.89 -28.21 -23.34
C ARG A 263 -15.29 -27.01 -24.05
N GLU A 264 -14.38 -26.27 -23.44
CA GLU A 264 -13.68 -25.15 -24.10
C GLU A 264 -12.77 -25.68 -25.22
N VAL A 265 -11.95 -26.70 -24.95
CA VAL A 265 -11.11 -27.35 -25.97
C VAL A 265 -11.96 -27.97 -27.10
N GLN A 266 -13.03 -28.70 -26.77
CA GLN A 266 -13.89 -29.34 -27.78
C GLN A 266 -14.74 -28.33 -28.59
N LYS A 267 -15.40 -27.36 -27.95
CA LYS A 267 -16.26 -26.39 -28.68
C LYS A 267 -15.45 -25.36 -29.47
N ARG A 268 -14.31 -24.88 -28.96
CA ARG A 268 -13.55 -23.81 -29.64
C ARG A 268 -12.54 -24.32 -30.68
N LYS A 269 -12.33 -25.64 -30.80
CA LYS A 269 -11.32 -26.25 -31.69
C LYS A 269 -9.98 -25.51 -31.63
N ILE A 270 -9.38 -25.43 -30.45
CA ILE A 270 -8.16 -24.65 -30.18
C ILE A 270 -6.91 -25.34 -30.75
N LEU A 271 -6.88 -25.46 -32.08
CA LEU A 271 -5.72 -25.78 -32.88
C LEU A 271 -5.04 -24.45 -33.26
N PRO A 272 -3.70 -24.33 -33.16
CA PRO A 272 -2.97 -23.18 -33.67
C PRO A 272 -3.35 -22.89 -35.13
N LYS A 273 -3.70 -21.64 -35.50
CA LYS A 273 -4.12 -21.34 -36.89
C LYS A 273 -2.90 -21.31 -37.80
N ASP A 274 -2.95 -21.95 -38.97
CA ASP A 274 -1.78 -22.23 -39.81
C ASP A 274 -1.03 -21.01 -40.35
N ASP A 275 -1.72 -19.88 -40.51
CA ASP A 275 -1.12 -18.62 -40.96
C ASP A 275 -1.20 -17.54 -39.87
N LEU A 276 -0.02 -17.16 -39.35
CA LEU A 276 0.18 -16.09 -38.37
C LEU A 276 1.25 -15.14 -38.91
N HIS A 277 0.86 -14.26 -39.84
CA HIS A 277 1.71 -13.19 -40.33
C HIS A 277 2.30 -12.41 -39.14
N SER A 278 3.63 -12.37 -39.07
CA SER A 278 4.35 -11.59 -38.07
C SER A 278 4.42 -10.14 -38.52
N VAL A 279 4.28 -9.19 -37.59
CA VAL A 279 4.21 -7.75 -37.91
C VAL A 279 5.26 -6.95 -37.15
N MET A 280 5.61 -7.36 -35.93
CA MET A 280 6.64 -6.68 -35.12
C MET A 280 7.44 -7.72 -34.34
N LEU A 281 8.77 -7.70 -34.44
CA LEU A 281 9.70 -8.57 -33.69
C LEU A 281 9.39 -10.10 -33.78
N GLY A 282 8.75 -10.57 -34.84
CA GLY A 282 8.31 -11.97 -34.98
C GLY A 282 7.03 -12.32 -34.21
N LEU A 283 6.37 -11.34 -33.59
CA LEU A 283 5.04 -11.47 -33.00
C LEU A 283 3.96 -11.15 -34.05
N SER A 284 2.87 -11.93 -34.01
CA SER A 284 1.64 -11.68 -34.76
C SER A 284 0.76 -10.64 -34.02
N PRO A 285 -0.09 -9.85 -34.71
CA PRO A 285 -1.03 -8.93 -34.05
C PRO A 285 -1.92 -9.60 -33.00
N ARG A 286 -2.23 -10.90 -33.17
CA ARG A 286 -2.95 -11.70 -32.17
C ARG A 286 -2.16 -11.89 -30.89
N GLU A 287 -0.87 -12.21 -31.00
CA GLU A 287 0.01 -12.37 -29.83
C GLU A 287 0.22 -11.02 -29.13
N LEU A 288 0.37 -9.93 -29.90
CA LEU A 288 0.49 -8.58 -29.35
C LEU A 288 -0.78 -8.16 -28.57
N LEU A 289 -1.98 -8.51 -29.06
CA LEU A 289 -3.24 -8.32 -28.33
C LEU A 289 -3.33 -9.20 -27.07
N VAL A 290 -2.87 -10.45 -27.11
CA VAL A 290 -2.82 -11.34 -25.93
C VAL A 290 -1.79 -10.84 -24.91
N ILE A 291 -0.67 -10.27 -25.34
CA ILE A 291 0.34 -9.62 -24.50
C ILE A 291 -0.25 -8.36 -23.85
N GLY A 292 -0.88 -7.47 -24.63
CA GLY A 292 -1.49 -6.25 -24.11
C GLY A 292 -2.59 -6.52 -23.09
N THR A 293 -3.50 -7.46 -23.39
CA THR A 293 -4.52 -7.90 -22.43
C THR A 293 -3.91 -8.61 -21.22
N SER A 294 -2.85 -9.40 -21.39
CA SER A 294 -2.10 -9.99 -20.27
C SER A 294 -1.50 -8.93 -19.36
N ALA A 295 -0.89 -7.87 -19.90
CA ALA A 295 -0.30 -6.78 -19.14
C ALA A 295 -1.35 -5.98 -18.35
N VAL A 296 -2.50 -5.66 -18.97
CA VAL A 296 -3.62 -4.97 -18.28
C VAL A 296 -4.22 -5.85 -17.18
N VAL A 297 -4.41 -7.14 -17.44
CA VAL A 297 -4.94 -8.10 -16.43
C VAL A 297 -3.93 -8.33 -15.29
N PHE A 298 -2.63 -8.28 -15.57
CA PHE A 298 -1.58 -8.36 -14.55
C PHE A 298 -1.51 -7.10 -13.69
N ALA A 299 -1.61 -5.91 -14.31
CA ALA A 299 -1.72 -4.64 -13.61
C ALA A 299 -2.99 -4.58 -12.74
N ALA A 300 -4.13 -5.05 -13.24
CA ALA A 300 -5.36 -5.16 -12.45
C ALA A 300 -5.21 -6.09 -11.23
N ALA A 301 -4.47 -7.19 -11.36
CA ALA A 301 -4.19 -8.08 -10.22
C ALA A 301 -3.25 -7.44 -9.18
N PHE A 302 -2.29 -6.61 -9.60
CA PHE A 302 -1.50 -5.79 -8.67
C PHE A 302 -2.35 -4.70 -8.01
N LEU A 303 -3.26 -4.03 -8.73
CA LEU A 303 -4.19 -3.07 -8.11
C LEU A 303 -5.17 -3.73 -7.13
N ILE A 304 -5.52 -5.00 -7.32
CA ILE A 304 -6.33 -5.79 -6.37
C ILE A 304 -5.53 -6.15 -5.11
N ARG A 305 -4.23 -6.46 -5.25
CA ARG A 305 -3.31 -6.62 -4.12
C ARG A 305 -3.20 -5.31 -3.33
N ASP A 306 -2.90 -4.22 -4.04
CA ASP A 306 -2.69 -2.87 -3.53
C ASP A 306 -4.04 -2.13 -3.28
N ARG A 307 -5.09 -2.89 -2.93
CA ARG A 307 -6.43 -2.50 -2.46
C ARG A 307 -7.13 -1.34 -3.19
N PHE A 308 -6.90 -1.23 -4.50
CA PHE A 308 -7.38 -0.15 -5.36
C PHE A 308 -6.86 1.24 -4.98
N GLU A 309 -5.56 1.35 -4.64
CA GLU A 309 -4.83 2.61 -4.73
C GLU A 309 -4.77 3.12 -6.18
N LEU A 310 -5.82 3.81 -6.64
CA LEU A 310 -5.99 4.29 -8.02
C LEU A 310 -5.11 5.52 -8.37
N LYS A 311 -3.83 5.47 -8.00
CA LYS A 311 -2.79 6.40 -8.44
C LYS A 311 -2.50 6.14 -9.93
N ILE A 312 -2.92 7.05 -10.82
CA ILE A 312 -2.80 6.90 -12.29
C ILE A 312 -1.36 6.54 -12.72
N ALA A 313 -0.36 7.14 -12.07
CA ALA A 313 1.05 6.82 -12.31
C ALA A 313 1.39 5.35 -12.01
N THR A 314 0.90 4.79 -10.89
CA THR A 314 1.08 3.38 -10.51
C THR A 314 0.42 2.44 -11.51
N ILE A 315 -0.80 2.76 -11.97
CA ILE A 315 -1.52 1.99 -13.00
C ILE A 315 -0.69 1.94 -14.30
N LEU A 316 -0.18 3.09 -14.76
CA LEU A 316 0.66 3.18 -15.96
C LEU A 316 1.97 2.41 -15.78
N ILE A 317 2.62 2.53 -14.62
CA ILE A 317 3.85 1.78 -14.30
C ILE A 317 3.58 0.27 -14.36
N PHE A 318 2.53 -0.25 -13.74
CA PHE A 318 2.24 -1.68 -13.77
C PHE A 318 1.90 -2.19 -15.18
N VAL A 319 1.18 -1.41 -16.00
CA VAL A 319 0.90 -1.76 -17.40
C VAL A 319 2.18 -1.74 -18.24
N CYS A 320 3.04 -0.72 -18.09
CA CYS A 320 4.31 -0.63 -18.83
C CYS A 320 5.30 -1.70 -18.41
N VAL A 321 5.52 -1.89 -17.11
CA VAL A 321 6.44 -2.90 -16.55
C VAL A 321 5.94 -4.31 -16.86
N GLY A 322 4.66 -4.60 -16.69
CA GLY A 322 4.05 -5.88 -17.04
C GLY A 322 4.10 -6.16 -18.55
N GLY A 323 3.90 -5.13 -19.38
CA GLY A 323 4.04 -5.18 -20.83
C GLY A 323 5.46 -5.51 -21.27
N VAL A 324 6.46 -4.72 -20.84
CA VAL A 324 7.88 -4.96 -21.14
C VAL A 324 8.31 -6.34 -20.66
N SER A 325 7.91 -6.72 -19.44
CA SER A 325 8.25 -8.03 -18.85
C SER A 325 7.65 -9.20 -19.64
N THR A 326 6.39 -9.10 -20.06
CA THR A 326 5.75 -10.17 -20.86
C THR A 326 6.29 -10.24 -22.29
N ILE A 327 6.51 -9.09 -22.96
CA ILE A 327 7.11 -9.01 -24.29
C ILE A 327 8.48 -9.65 -24.31
N LEU A 328 9.41 -9.19 -23.47
CA LEU A 328 10.81 -9.61 -23.52
C LEU A 328 10.97 -11.09 -23.13
N ARG A 329 10.18 -11.55 -22.15
CA ARG A 329 10.15 -12.96 -21.72
C ARG A 329 9.65 -13.91 -22.80
N ASP A 330 8.54 -13.60 -23.46
CA ASP A 330 8.03 -14.46 -24.54
C ASP A 330 8.91 -14.36 -25.79
N LEU A 331 9.41 -13.17 -26.13
CA LEU A 331 10.37 -12.96 -27.23
C LEU A 331 11.65 -13.79 -27.03
N ALA A 332 12.21 -13.85 -25.82
CA ALA A 332 13.37 -14.69 -25.52
C ALA A 332 13.05 -16.18 -25.73
N GLN A 333 11.90 -16.66 -25.25
CA GLN A 333 11.44 -18.03 -25.48
C GLN A 333 11.20 -18.32 -26.98
N LYS A 334 10.61 -17.37 -27.71
CA LYS A 334 10.27 -17.46 -29.13
C LYS A 334 11.52 -17.45 -30.02
N ILE A 335 12.53 -16.64 -29.70
CA ILE A 335 13.85 -16.65 -30.37
C ILE A 335 14.53 -18.02 -30.19
N VAL A 336 14.50 -18.60 -28.99
CA VAL A 336 15.09 -19.93 -28.75
C VAL A 336 14.29 -21.04 -29.44
N ALA A 337 12.96 -20.92 -29.53
CA ALA A 337 12.13 -21.83 -30.31
C ALA A 337 12.46 -21.78 -31.81
N TYR A 338 12.48 -20.58 -32.42
CA TYR A 338 12.80 -20.42 -33.84
C TYR A 338 14.23 -20.89 -34.18
N ARG A 339 15.22 -20.62 -33.32
CA ARG A 339 16.59 -21.15 -33.47
C ARG A 339 16.69 -22.67 -33.39
N ALA A 340 15.69 -23.34 -32.79
CA ALA A 340 15.55 -24.79 -32.76
C ALA A 340 14.58 -25.33 -33.83
N GLY A 341 14.12 -24.49 -34.77
CA GLY A 341 13.22 -24.89 -35.86
C GLY A 341 11.74 -25.01 -35.49
N TYR A 342 11.34 -24.56 -34.29
CA TYR A 342 9.96 -24.66 -33.80
C TYR A 342 9.23 -23.32 -33.83
N VAL A 343 7.94 -23.35 -34.18
CA VAL A 343 7.05 -22.19 -34.10
C VAL A 343 6.37 -22.18 -32.73
N THR A 344 6.14 -21.01 -32.15
CA THR A 344 5.33 -20.86 -30.93
C THR A 344 4.21 -19.84 -31.12
N GLU A 345 3.12 -20.04 -30.39
CA GLU A 345 1.97 -19.13 -30.33
C GLU A 345 1.68 -18.75 -28.87
N TYR A 346 1.71 -17.46 -28.57
CA TYR A 346 1.34 -16.93 -27.25
C TYR A 346 -0.18 -16.83 -27.10
N GLN A 347 -0.77 -17.59 -26.16
CA GLN A 347 -2.21 -17.65 -25.93
C GLN A 347 -2.60 -17.24 -24.51
N PHE A 348 -3.79 -16.65 -24.39
CA PHE A 348 -4.42 -16.37 -23.10
C PHE A 348 -4.79 -17.68 -22.38
N TRP A 349 -4.78 -17.68 -21.05
CA TRP A 349 -5.05 -18.86 -20.23
C TRP A 349 -5.95 -18.50 -19.05
N GLY A 350 -7.26 -18.67 -19.24
CA GLY A 350 -8.29 -18.26 -18.28
C GLY A 350 -8.11 -18.83 -16.86
N LEU A 351 -7.70 -20.10 -16.73
CA LEU A 351 -7.45 -20.72 -15.41
C LEU A 351 -6.27 -20.04 -14.68
N GLY A 352 -5.20 -19.69 -15.41
CA GLY A 352 -4.07 -18.94 -14.85
C GLY A 352 -4.45 -17.51 -14.46
N THR A 353 -5.28 -16.85 -15.27
CA THR A 353 -5.87 -15.53 -14.95
C THR A 353 -6.71 -15.60 -13.68
N ALA A 354 -7.66 -16.54 -13.59
CA ALA A 354 -8.52 -16.72 -12.43
C ALA A 354 -7.68 -17.04 -11.18
N THR A 355 -6.69 -17.93 -11.30
CA THR A 355 -5.75 -18.25 -10.22
C THR A 355 -5.01 -17.00 -9.72
N MET A 356 -4.51 -16.17 -10.64
CA MET A 356 -3.76 -14.97 -10.33
C MET A 356 -4.62 -13.91 -9.62
N LEU A 357 -5.85 -13.71 -10.07
CA LEU A 357 -6.80 -12.77 -9.46
C LEU A 357 -7.30 -13.27 -8.11
N CYS A 358 -7.60 -14.57 -7.98
CA CYS A 358 -8.00 -15.17 -6.71
C CYS A 358 -6.85 -15.11 -5.69
N THR A 359 -5.60 -15.40 -6.07
CA THR A 359 -4.48 -15.32 -5.13
C THR A 359 -4.15 -13.87 -4.75
N ALA A 360 -4.25 -12.92 -5.69
CA ALA A 360 -4.10 -11.50 -5.40
C ALA A 360 -5.14 -11.00 -4.38
N TRP A 361 -6.41 -11.37 -4.57
CA TRP A 361 -7.51 -10.94 -3.69
C TRP A 361 -7.51 -11.64 -2.33
N LEU A 362 -7.30 -12.97 -2.29
CA LEU A 362 -7.38 -13.77 -1.05
C LEU A 362 -6.15 -13.63 -0.16
N PHE A 363 -4.96 -13.45 -0.75
CA PHE A 363 -3.67 -13.58 -0.05
C PHE A 363 -2.70 -12.41 -0.31
N GLY A 364 -3.14 -11.33 -0.97
CA GLY A 364 -2.28 -10.18 -1.29
C GLY A 364 -1.10 -10.52 -2.21
N ASN A 365 -1.22 -11.59 -3.02
CA ASN A 365 -0.08 -12.14 -3.75
C ASN A 365 -0.49 -12.63 -5.15
N VAL A 366 0.10 -12.04 -6.19
CA VAL A 366 -0.29 -12.20 -7.60
C VAL A 366 0.27 -13.50 -8.21
N PHE A 367 0.10 -14.62 -7.50
CA PHE A 367 0.74 -15.90 -7.80
C PHE A 367 0.02 -16.70 -8.90
N ALA A 368 0.14 -16.24 -10.15
CA ALA A 368 0.14 -17.07 -11.36
C ALA A 368 0.54 -16.21 -12.58
N LYS A 369 -0.08 -16.45 -13.75
CA LYS A 369 0.08 -15.65 -14.96
C LYS A 369 -1.13 -15.83 -15.88
N PRO A 370 -1.57 -14.80 -16.63
CA PRO A 370 -2.78 -14.85 -17.45
C PRO A 370 -2.61 -15.58 -18.80
N SER A 371 -1.43 -16.14 -19.07
CA SER A 371 -1.02 -16.58 -20.41
C SER A 371 -0.18 -17.87 -20.42
N ARG A 372 -0.11 -18.51 -21.58
CA ARG A 372 0.73 -19.67 -21.87
C ARG A 372 1.23 -19.64 -23.31
N THR A 373 2.51 -19.96 -23.51
CA THR A 373 3.10 -20.13 -24.84
C THR A 373 2.97 -21.59 -25.27
N LEU A 374 2.22 -21.84 -26.34
CA LEU A 374 2.11 -23.16 -26.97
C LEU A 374 3.20 -23.35 -28.02
N MET A 375 3.62 -24.59 -28.23
CA MET A 375 4.57 -24.97 -29.28
C MET A 375 3.81 -25.61 -30.44
N ARG A 376 4.07 -25.14 -31.66
CA ARG A 376 3.53 -25.68 -32.91
C ARG A 376 4.67 -26.35 -33.68
N SER A 377 4.54 -27.65 -33.89
CA SER A 377 5.47 -28.44 -34.70
C SER A 377 4.78 -29.67 -35.26
N GLY A 378 5.16 -30.10 -36.47
CA GLY A 378 4.80 -31.41 -37.00
C GLY A 378 5.64 -32.55 -36.40
N THR A 379 6.78 -32.22 -35.78
CA THR A 379 7.67 -33.16 -35.08
C THR A 379 7.69 -32.86 -33.57
N THR A 380 7.62 -33.89 -32.74
CA THR A 380 7.80 -33.73 -31.28
C THR A 380 9.23 -33.27 -30.97
N PRO A 381 9.46 -32.14 -30.28
CA PRO A 381 10.81 -31.71 -29.94
C PRO A 381 11.50 -32.71 -29.01
N SER A 382 12.85 -32.82 -29.08
CA SER A 382 13.55 -33.66 -28.10
C SER A 382 13.37 -33.08 -26.69
N PRO A 383 13.44 -33.91 -25.62
CA PRO A 383 13.33 -33.41 -24.25
C PRO A 383 14.32 -32.29 -23.93
N LYS A 384 15.54 -32.36 -24.51
CA LYS A 384 16.61 -31.36 -24.36
C LYS A 384 16.28 -30.03 -25.05
N GLU A 385 15.64 -30.06 -26.21
CA GLU A 385 15.20 -28.85 -26.91
C GLU A 385 13.98 -28.23 -26.25
N SER A 386 12.97 -29.04 -25.90
CA SER A 386 11.81 -28.55 -25.15
C SER A 386 12.25 -27.86 -23.85
N ALA A 387 13.08 -28.52 -23.04
CA ALA A 387 13.63 -27.93 -21.81
C ALA A 387 14.39 -26.62 -22.05
N ARG A 388 15.25 -26.54 -23.07
CA ARG A 388 15.99 -25.30 -23.42
C ARG A 388 15.04 -24.15 -23.77
N ILE A 389 14.02 -24.41 -24.59
CA ILE A 389 13.03 -23.39 -24.99
C ILE A 389 12.21 -22.95 -23.77
N LYS A 390 11.70 -23.92 -22.98
CA LYS A 390 10.94 -23.65 -21.75
C LYS A 390 11.74 -22.94 -20.67
N MET A 391 13.07 -23.05 -20.67
CA MET A 391 13.98 -22.41 -19.71
C MET A 391 14.35 -20.97 -20.09
N ALA A 392 14.29 -20.61 -21.38
CA ALA A 392 14.59 -19.25 -21.84
C ALA A 392 13.65 -18.20 -21.23
N GLY A 393 12.36 -18.50 -21.07
CA GLY A 393 11.40 -17.63 -20.39
C GLY A 393 11.76 -17.36 -18.91
N PRO A 394 11.92 -18.38 -18.06
CA PRO A 394 12.42 -18.24 -16.68
C PRO A 394 13.74 -17.48 -16.56
N LEU A 395 14.73 -17.74 -17.43
CA LEU A 395 16.02 -17.06 -17.40
C LEU A 395 15.91 -15.58 -17.80
N MET A 396 15.10 -15.25 -18.81
CA MET A 396 14.84 -13.85 -19.15
C MET A 396 14.05 -13.14 -18.05
N SER A 397 13.16 -13.84 -17.36
CA SER A 397 12.46 -13.31 -16.17
C SER A 397 13.47 -12.99 -15.06
N LEU A 398 14.38 -13.92 -14.73
CA LEU A 398 15.42 -13.69 -13.73
C LEU A 398 16.33 -12.49 -14.09
N LEU A 399 16.73 -12.37 -15.35
CA LEU A 399 17.49 -11.21 -15.83
C LEU A 399 16.70 -9.90 -15.65
N LEU A 400 15.41 -9.88 -16.01
CA LEU A 400 14.56 -8.70 -15.85
C LEU A 400 14.30 -8.35 -14.38
N ALA A 401 14.20 -9.34 -13.49
CA ALA A 401 14.11 -9.09 -12.06
C ALA A 401 15.39 -8.40 -11.53
N ILE A 402 16.56 -8.93 -11.89
CA ILE A 402 17.87 -8.34 -11.53
C ILE A 402 18.00 -6.92 -12.10
N LEU A 403 17.65 -6.71 -13.38
CA LEU A 403 17.66 -5.38 -14.00
C LEU A 403 16.72 -4.38 -13.31
N SER A 404 15.57 -4.86 -12.79
CA SER A 404 14.61 -4.01 -12.08
C SER A 404 15.16 -3.49 -10.73
N LEU A 405 16.07 -4.22 -10.07
CA LEU A 405 16.70 -3.74 -8.84
C LEU A 405 17.54 -2.48 -9.07
N PHE A 406 18.15 -2.30 -10.25
CA PHE A 406 18.93 -1.11 -10.59
C PHE A 406 18.07 0.16 -10.78
N LEU A 407 16.74 0.03 -10.87
CA LEU A 407 15.84 1.19 -10.90
C LEU A 407 15.55 1.72 -9.49
N ILE A 408 15.63 0.88 -8.45
CA ILE A 408 15.25 1.25 -7.07
C ILE A 408 16.08 2.43 -6.53
N PRO A 409 17.43 2.47 -6.68
CA PRO A 409 18.24 3.60 -6.22
C PRO A 409 17.99 4.95 -6.93
N LEU A 410 17.23 4.97 -8.03
CA LEU A 410 16.95 6.20 -8.80
C LEU A 410 15.80 7.04 -8.20
N GLY A 411 15.11 6.54 -7.18
CA GLY A 411 14.08 7.28 -6.44
C GLY A 411 12.75 7.47 -7.18
N GLY A 412 11.77 8.03 -6.48
CA GLY A 412 10.46 8.39 -7.03
C GLY A 412 9.77 7.25 -7.78
N LEU A 413 9.31 7.53 -9.01
CA LEU A 413 8.62 6.55 -9.87
C LEU A 413 9.48 5.32 -10.23
N PHE A 414 10.82 5.44 -10.18
CA PHE A 414 11.72 4.33 -10.46
C PHE A 414 11.76 3.29 -9.33
N VAL A 415 11.49 3.70 -8.07
CA VAL A 415 11.28 2.75 -6.96
C VAL A 415 10.05 1.89 -7.25
N THR A 416 8.91 2.51 -7.58
CA THR A 416 7.68 1.79 -7.91
C THR A 416 7.88 0.87 -9.12
N ALA A 417 8.55 1.34 -10.18
CA ALA A 417 8.83 0.53 -11.36
C ALA A 417 9.82 -0.62 -11.10
N GLY A 418 10.84 -0.40 -10.28
CA GLY A 418 11.86 -1.38 -9.90
C GLY A 418 11.30 -2.48 -8.99
N SER A 419 10.65 -2.09 -7.89
CA SER A 419 10.00 -3.04 -6.96
C SER A 419 8.89 -3.83 -7.65
N ALA A 420 8.09 -3.19 -8.51
CA ALA A 420 7.13 -3.90 -9.36
C ALA A 420 7.85 -4.89 -10.28
N GLY A 421 8.80 -4.42 -11.12
CA GLY A 421 9.47 -5.22 -12.13
C GLY A 421 10.22 -6.42 -11.56
N PHE A 422 10.86 -6.26 -10.40
CA PHE A 422 11.45 -7.34 -9.64
C PHE A 422 10.40 -8.40 -9.27
N THR A 423 9.31 -7.95 -8.63
CA THR A 423 8.23 -8.82 -8.16
C THR A 423 7.53 -9.57 -9.31
N MET A 424 7.14 -8.86 -10.37
CA MET A 424 6.47 -9.44 -11.55
C MET A 424 7.31 -10.58 -12.16
N ASN A 425 8.60 -10.33 -12.32
CA ASN A 425 9.51 -11.26 -12.99
C ASN A 425 9.97 -12.42 -12.08
N LEU A 426 10.07 -12.21 -10.77
CA LEU A 426 10.33 -13.30 -9.82
C LEU A 426 9.15 -14.29 -9.79
N ILE A 427 7.90 -13.79 -9.75
CA ILE A 427 6.68 -14.61 -9.91
C ILE A 427 6.73 -15.37 -11.25
N PHE A 428 7.01 -14.69 -12.36
CA PHE A 428 7.10 -15.34 -13.68
C PHE A 428 8.19 -16.41 -13.75
N CYS A 429 9.33 -16.22 -13.10
CA CYS A 429 10.39 -17.22 -13.03
C CYS A 429 9.92 -18.46 -12.26
N VAL A 430 9.53 -18.28 -10.99
CA VAL A 430 9.10 -19.37 -10.09
C VAL A 430 7.92 -20.13 -10.67
N PHE A 431 6.85 -19.43 -11.07
CA PHE A 431 5.64 -20.07 -11.58
C PHE A 431 5.88 -20.85 -12.89
N SER A 432 6.77 -20.37 -13.76
CA SER A 432 7.11 -21.09 -15.00
C SER A 432 7.90 -22.39 -14.76
N LEU A 433 8.63 -22.46 -13.64
CA LEU A 433 9.44 -23.62 -13.25
C LEU A 433 8.65 -24.68 -12.46
N ILE A 434 7.41 -24.40 -12.03
CA ILE A 434 6.53 -25.39 -11.40
C ILE A 434 6.28 -26.56 -12.38
N PRO A 435 6.51 -27.83 -11.98
CA PRO A 435 6.40 -28.99 -12.88
C PRO A 435 4.96 -29.49 -13.02
N ILE A 436 4.05 -28.59 -13.40
CA ILE A 436 2.63 -28.87 -13.68
C ILE A 436 2.28 -28.27 -15.05
N LYS A 437 1.54 -28.99 -15.91
CA LYS A 437 1.14 -28.45 -17.22
C LYS A 437 0.10 -27.33 -17.03
N PRO A 438 0.18 -26.20 -17.76
CA PRO A 438 0.95 -25.96 -18.98
C PRO A 438 2.32 -25.29 -18.77
N ASN A 439 2.88 -25.27 -17.55
CA ASN A 439 4.15 -24.61 -17.28
C ASN A 439 5.36 -25.44 -17.74
N GLY A 440 6.47 -24.75 -18.04
CA GLY A 440 7.67 -25.32 -18.65
C GLY A 440 8.52 -26.18 -17.71
N GLY A 441 8.29 -26.09 -16.40
CA GLY A 441 8.97 -26.91 -15.39
C GLY A 441 8.86 -28.42 -15.65
N VAL A 442 7.78 -28.89 -16.27
CA VAL A 442 7.58 -30.30 -16.64
C VAL A 442 8.67 -30.78 -17.61
N ASP A 443 8.91 -30.02 -18.68
CA ASP A 443 9.90 -30.35 -19.70
C ASP A 443 11.33 -30.29 -19.13
N ILE A 444 11.61 -29.29 -18.28
CA ILE A 444 12.92 -29.11 -17.66
C ILE A 444 13.22 -30.24 -16.65
N LEU A 445 12.25 -30.59 -15.80
CA LEU A 445 12.34 -31.71 -14.85
C LEU A 445 12.52 -33.06 -15.57
N ALA A 446 11.81 -33.26 -16.69
CA ALA A 446 11.93 -34.46 -17.51
C ALA A 446 13.29 -34.58 -18.22
N TRP A 447 13.90 -33.46 -18.62
CA TRP A 447 15.23 -33.46 -19.21
C TRP A 447 16.35 -33.64 -18.17
N ASN A 448 16.35 -32.85 -17.09
CA ASN A 448 17.36 -32.95 -16.04
C ASN A 448 16.85 -32.44 -14.69
N LYS A 449 16.59 -33.37 -13.77
CA LYS A 449 16.09 -33.11 -12.42
C LYS A 449 17.02 -32.22 -11.58
N PHE A 450 18.33 -32.35 -11.72
CA PHE A 450 19.30 -31.55 -10.99
C PHE A 450 19.31 -30.10 -11.49
N VAL A 451 19.26 -29.89 -12.80
CA VAL A 451 19.17 -28.52 -13.38
C VAL A 451 17.83 -27.88 -13.04
N TRP A 452 16.73 -28.63 -13.08
CA TRP A 452 15.43 -28.15 -12.59
C TRP A 452 15.53 -27.70 -11.12
N ALA A 453 16.03 -28.57 -10.22
CA ALA A 453 16.13 -28.29 -8.80
C ALA A 453 17.05 -27.10 -8.49
N ALA A 454 18.20 -27.01 -9.16
CA ALA A 454 19.20 -25.95 -8.98
C ALA A 454 18.71 -24.56 -9.39
N VAL A 455 17.69 -24.45 -10.26
CA VAL A 455 17.04 -23.17 -10.58
C VAL A 455 15.77 -22.98 -9.76
N PHE A 456 14.95 -24.02 -9.59
CA PHE A 456 13.67 -23.91 -8.88
C PHE A 456 13.82 -23.61 -7.39
N PHE A 457 14.66 -24.34 -6.65
CA PHE A 457 14.75 -24.17 -5.20
C PHE A 457 15.33 -22.81 -4.77
N PRO A 458 16.42 -22.27 -5.37
CA PRO A 458 16.90 -20.95 -5.01
C PRO A 458 15.90 -19.84 -5.34
N MET A 459 15.21 -19.92 -6.48
CA MET A 459 14.20 -18.92 -6.87
C MET A 459 12.95 -19.00 -5.98
N MET A 460 12.51 -20.20 -5.61
CA MET A 460 11.41 -20.39 -4.66
C MET A 460 11.80 -19.93 -3.24
N ALA A 461 13.04 -20.20 -2.79
CA ALA A 461 13.54 -19.75 -1.50
C ALA A 461 13.66 -18.22 -1.43
N LEU A 462 14.17 -17.57 -2.48
CA LEU A 462 14.23 -16.11 -2.60
C LEU A 462 12.82 -15.49 -2.60
N TYR A 463 11.90 -16.06 -3.38
CA TYR A 463 10.50 -15.63 -3.42
C TYR A 463 9.83 -15.77 -2.06
N LEU A 464 9.98 -16.92 -1.37
CA LEU A 464 9.42 -17.08 -0.04
C LEU A 464 10.07 -16.12 0.97
N PHE A 465 11.40 -15.97 0.96
CA PHE A 465 12.10 -15.04 1.86
C PHE A 465 11.56 -13.61 1.76
N ILE A 466 11.47 -13.07 0.55
CA ILE A 466 11.04 -11.67 0.30
C ILE A 466 9.56 -11.43 0.64
N TYR A 467 8.73 -12.48 0.63
CA TYR A 467 7.31 -12.36 0.92
C TYR A 467 6.90 -12.79 2.35
N LEU A 468 7.78 -13.50 3.06
CA LEU A 468 7.63 -13.88 4.49
C LEU A 468 8.23 -12.81 5.43
N GLN A 469 8.90 -11.82 4.86
CA GLN A 469 9.43 -10.62 5.48
C GLN A 469 8.38 -9.49 5.45
#